data_AF-A0A834EZH9-F1
#
_entry.id   AF-A0A834EZH9-F1
#
_cell.length_a   1.000
_cell.length_b   1.000
_cell.length_c   1.000
_cell.angle_alpha   90.00
_cell.angle_beta   90.00
_cell.angle_gamma   90.00
#
_symmetry.space_group_name_H-M   'P 1'
#
loop_
_entity.id
_entity.type
_entity.pdbx_description
1 polymer ?
#
loop_
_entity_poly.entity_id
_entity_poly.type
_entity_poly.pdbx_seq_one_letter_code
_entity_poly.pdbx_strand_id
1 'polypeptide(L)'
;MAPERLRSRTVSAFRLRGLLLRGEAIKYLTEALQSISEVEFEDALEKIIDAVEKQPLPSNMIERCAVEAAVQECSQSVDETIEHIFNIIGAFDIPRFVYNSERKKFLPLLMTNHPAPNLFGTARDKAELFRERYTILHQRTHRHELFTPPVIGSHPDESGSKFQLKTIETLLGNTTKIGDVIVLGMITQLKEGKFFLEDPTGTVQLDLSKAFHSGLYTESCFVLAEGWFEDQVFHVNAFGFPPTEPSSTTRAYYGNINFFGGPSNTSVKTSAKLKQLEDENEDAMFVFISDVWLDRAEVQEKLHTMFSGYSPAPPTCFILCGNFSSAPYGKNQVQALKESLKALADIICEYPNIHQRSRFVFVPGPEDPGFGSILPRPPLAESITNEFKKRVPFSVFTTNPCRIQYCTQEIIVFREDLVNKMCRNCVRFPSSNLDIPSHFVKTILSQGHLTPLPLYVCPVYWAYDFALRVYPVPDLLVIADKALFQEVDFHSKFIIRPIRQ
;
A
#
# COMPACT_ATOMS: atom_id res chain seq x y z
N MET A 1 -5.12 44.29 4.64
CA MET A 1 -6.57 44.44 4.96
C MET A 1 -6.76 45.16 6.31
N ALA A 2 -7.98 45.58 6.67
CA ALA A 2 -8.27 46.10 8.00
C ALA A 2 -8.30 44.95 9.06
N PRO A 3 -7.68 45.10 10.25
CA PRO A 3 -7.50 43.98 11.20
C PRO A 3 -8.78 43.29 11.66
N GLU A 4 -9.85 44.04 11.93
CA GLU A 4 -11.13 43.46 12.39
C GLU A 4 -11.81 42.62 11.29
N ARG A 5 -11.67 43.02 10.02
CA ARG A 5 -12.19 42.28 8.86
C ARG A 5 -11.39 40.98 8.62
N LEU A 6 -10.09 41.01 8.86
CA LEU A 6 -9.21 39.84 8.85
C LEU A 6 -9.67 38.84 9.93
N ARG A 7 -9.71 39.30 11.20
CA ARG A 7 -10.13 38.52 12.37
C ARG A 7 -11.51 37.87 12.19
N SER A 8 -12.47 38.59 11.61
CA SER A 8 -13.82 38.09 11.35
C SER A 8 -13.84 36.95 10.30
N ARG A 9 -13.08 37.08 9.19
CA ARG A 9 -12.92 36.00 8.19
C ARG A 9 -12.28 34.76 8.81
N THR A 10 -11.15 34.93 9.50
CA THR A 10 -10.41 33.84 10.16
C THR A 10 -11.28 33.06 11.15
N VAL A 11 -12.02 33.74 12.04
CA VAL A 11 -12.92 33.06 12.99
C VAL A 11 -14.11 32.38 12.30
N SER A 12 -14.59 32.92 11.18
CA SER A 12 -15.69 32.34 10.41
C SER A 12 -15.26 31.07 9.66
N ALA A 13 -14.08 31.07 9.03
CA ALA A 13 -13.56 29.92 8.30
C ALA A 13 -13.33 28.70 9.21
N PHE A 14 -12.70 28.89 10.38
CA PHE A 14 -12.56 27.82 11.37
C PHE A 14 -13.92 27.28 11.85
N ARG A 15 -14.90 28.16 12.08
CA ARG A 15 -16.27 27.76 12.48
C ARG A 15 -17.00 26.96 11.40
N LEU A 16 -16.83 27.30 10.11
CA LEU A 16 -17.40 26.55 8.99
C LEU A 16 -16.85 25.12 8.92
N ARG A 17 -15.60 24.91 9.36
CA ARG A 17 -14.95 23.58 9.52
C ARG A 17 -15.17 22.95 10.91
N GLY A 18 -16.06 23.51 11.73
CA GLY A 18 -16.45 22.98 13.05
C GLY A 18 -15.48 23.27 14.21
N LEU A 19 -14.48 24.12 14.00
CA LEU A 19 -13.40 24.43 14.95
C LEU A 19 -13.62 25.78 15.67
N LEU A 20 -13.16 25.88 16.91
CA LEU A 20 -13.33 27.06 17.77
C LEU A 20 -11.99 27.56 18.32
N LEU A 21 -11.42 28.58 17.67
CA LEU A 21 -10.18 29.24 18.11
C LEU A 21 -10.37 29.95 19.48
N ARG A 22 -9.46 29.72 20.44
CA ARG A 22 -9.34 30.54 21.65
C ARG A 22 -8.75 31.92 21.35
N GLY A 23 -8.98 32.91 22.24
CA GLY A 23 -8.56 34.31 22.04
C GLY A 23 -7.09 34.50 21.64
N GLU A 24 -6.17 33.81 22.32
CA GLU A 24 -4.73 33.85 22.00
C GLU A 24 -4.40 33.23 20.62
N ALA A 25 -5.11 32.18 20.22
CA ALA A 25 -4.97 31.55 18.90
C ALA A 25 -5.49 32.47 17.79
N ILE A 26 -6.63 33.14 18.03
CA ILE A 26 -7.17 34.18 17.12
C ILE A 26 -6.16 35.31 16.95
N LYS A 27 -5.58 35.81 18.06
CA LYS A 27 -4.61 36.90 18.05
C LYS A 27 -3.38 36.53 17.21
N TYR A 28 -2.71 35.44 17.55
CA TYR A 28 -1.53 34.97 16.84
C TYR A 28 -1.79 34.74 15.34
N LEU A 29 -2.93 34.14 14.97
CA LEU A 29 -3.28 33.91 13.57
C LEU A 29 -3.60 35.20 12.82
N THR A 30 -4.24 36.17 13.48
CA THR A 30 -4.50 37.50 12.90
C THR A 30 -3.20 38.26 12.66
N GLU A 31 -2.22 38.14 13.56
CA GLU A 31 -0.87 38.72 13.43
C GLU A 31 -0.07 38.04 12.30
N ALA A 32 -0.07 36.70 12.24
CA ALA A 32 0.64 35.92 11.22
C ALA A 32 0.11 36.12 9.79
N LEU A 33 -1.21 36.25 9.63
CA LEU A 33 -1.85 36.50 8.33
C LEU A 33 -1.84 37.98 7.90
N GLN A 34 -1.33 38.90 8.73
CA GLN A 34 -1.41 40.35 8.46
C GLN A 34 -0.50 40.81 7.29
N SER A 35 0.55 40.04 6.97
CA SER A 35 1.52 40.32 5.91
C SER A 35 1.15 39.72 4.54
N ILE A 36 0.15 38.85 4.47
CA ILE A 36 -0.24 38.11 3.25
C ILE A 36 -1.19 38.95 2.38
N SER A 37 -1.14 38.80 1.06
CA SER A 37 -2.03 39.54 0.15
C SER A 37 -3.49 39.08 0.28
N GLU A 38 -4.45 39.95 -0.08
CA GLU A 38 -5.88 39.59 -0.02
C GLU A 38 -6.30 38.53 -1.07
N VAL A 39 -5.39 38.17 -2.00
CA VAL A 39 -5.56 37.06 -2.95
C VAL A 39 -5.09 35.75 -2.32
N GLU A 40 -3.90 35.73 -1.71
CA GLU A 40 -3.31 34.54 -1.09
C GLU A 40 -3.92 34.21 0.29
N PHE A 41 -4.66 35.15 0.89
CA PHE A 41 -5.21 35.03 2.25
C PHE A 41 -6.13 33.82 2.44
N GLU A 42 -7.04 33.53 1.51
CA GLU A 42 -7.96 32.38 1.65
C GLU A 42 -7.20 31.05 1.43
N ASP A 43 -6.33 30.97 0.42
CA ASP A 43 -5.44 29.82 0.19
C ASP A 43 -4.56 29.49 1.41
N ALA A 44 -3.98 30.52 2.03
CA ALA A 44 -3.18 30.37 3.24
C ALA A 44 -4.03 29.97 4.45
N LEU A 45 -5.23 30.54 4.58
CA LEU A 45 -6.18 30.22 5.66
C LEU A 45 -6.70 28.78 5.56
N GLU A 46 -7.04 28.30 4.36
CA GLU A 46 -7.42 26.89 4.15
C GLU A 46 -6.25 25.95 4.44
N LYS A 47 -5.02 26.24 3.97
CA LYS A 47 -3.82 25.44 4.28
C LYS A 47 -3.57 25.33 5.78
N ILE A 48 -3.72 26.42 6.53
CA ILE A 48 -3.54 26.45 7.99
C ILE A 48 -4.68 25.71 8.70
N ILE A 49 -5.92 25.78 8.23
CA ILE A 49 -7.03 24.98 8.78
C ILE A 49 -6.79 23.48 8.53
N ASP A 50 -6.39 23.10 7.33
CA ASP A 50 -6.05 21.72 6.99
C ASP A 50 -4.84 21.21 7.80
N ALA A 51 -3.85 22.06 8.10
CA ALA A 51 -2.75 21.74 9.00
C ALA A 51 -3.22 21.55 10.45
N VAL A 52 -4.11 22.43 10.97
CA VAL A 52 -4.74 22.24 12.29
C VAL A 52 -5.58 20.95 12.33
N GLU A 53 -6.34 20.62 11.28
CA GLU A 53 -7.14 19.38 11.23
C GLU A 53 -6.31 18.08 11.26
N LYS A 54 -5.04 18.12 10.81
CA LYS A 54 -4.11 16.98 10.83
C LYS A 54 -3.50 16.72 12.21
N GLN A 55 -3.55 17.67 13.13
CA GLN A 55 -2.86 17.59 14.42
C GLN A 55 -3.59 16.73 15.46
N PRO A 56 -2.89 16.26 16.52
CA PRO A 56 -3.46 15.61 17.71
C PRO A 56 -4.28 16.60 18.57
N LEU A 57 -5.41 17.08 18.04
CA LEU A 57 -6.32 17.98 18.74
C LEU A 57 -7.10 17.24 19.84
N PRO A 58 -7.02 17.66 21.12
CA PRO A 58 -7.77 17.01 22.21
C PRO A 58 -9.26 17.41 22.25
N SER A 59 -9.65 18.44 21.51
CA SER A 59 -11.04 18.89 21.36
C SER A 59 -11.19 19.78 20.12
N ASN A 60 -12.41 20.21 19.80
CA ASN A 60 -12.67 21.24 18.79
C ASN A 60 -12.29 22.67 19.24
N MET A 61 -11.92 22.87 20.51
CA MET A 61 -11.36 24.13 21.00
C MET A 61 -9.86 24.20 20.66
N ILE A 62 -9.52 25.04 19.68
CA ILE A 62 -8.15 25.18 19.18
C ILE A 62 -7.37 26.17 20.05
N GLU A 63 -6.25 25.72 20.60
CA GLU A 63 -5.34 26.52 21.42
C GLU A 63 -4.16 27.08 20.62
N ARG A 64 -3.45 28.06 21.19
CA ARG A 64 -2.42 28.83 20.48
C ARG A 64 -1.30 27.94 19.92
N CYS A 65 -0.84 26.97 20.70
CA CYS A 65 0.22 26.03 20.30
C CYS A 65 -0.11 25.21 19.04
N ALA A 66 -1.37 24.81 18.84
CA ALA A 66 -1.79 24.08 17.65
C ALA A 66 -1.73 24.97 16.39
N VAL A 67 -2.13 26.24 16.53
CA VAL A 67 -2.03 27.22 15.45
C VAL A 67 -0.58 27.63 15.19
N GLU A 68 0.26 27.78 16.21
CA GLU A 68 1.70 28.01 16.06
C GLU A 68 2.38 26.87 15.28
N ALA A 69 2.06 25.61 15.61
CA ALA A 69 2.55 24.45 14.87
C ALA A 69 2.03 24.42 13.41
N ALA A 70 0.75 24.74 13.17
CA ALA A 70 0.17 24.75 11.82
C ALA A 70 0.73 25.89 10.95
N VAL A 71 0.92 27.08 11.54
CA VAL A 71 1.55 28.22 10.86
C VAL A 71 3.02 27.91 10.57
N GLN A 72 3.75 27.24 11.47
CA GLN A 72 5.11 26.79 11.22
C GLN A 72 5.18 25.73 10.10
N GLU A 73 4.29 24.74 10.09
CA GLU A 73 4.17 23.75 9.01
C GLU A 73 3.88 24.41 7.66
N CYS A 74 3.04 25.45 7.62
CA CYS A 74 2.75 26.21 6.38
C CYS A 74 3.82 27.26 6.02
N SER A 75 4.65 27.71 6.97
CA SER A 75 5.72 28.70 6.75
C SER A 75 7.06 28.06 6.40
N GLN A 76 7.27 26.80 6.80
CA GLN A 76 8.36 25.99 6.28
C GLN A 76 8.02 25.61 4.84
N SER A 77 8.46 26.44 3.88
CA SER A 77 8.83 25.93 2.57
C SER A 77 9.85 24.82 2.81
N VAL A 78 9.41 23.56 2.72
CA VAL A 78 10.27 22.39 2.96
C VAL A 78 11.49 22.57 2.08
N ASP A 79 12.67 22.64 2.71
CA ASP A 79 13.93 22.82 2.00
C ASP A 79 14.29 21.47 1.36
N GLU A 80 13.55 21.15 0.28
CA GLU A 80 13.59 19.90 -0.47
C GLU A 80 14.98 19.75 -1.12
N THR A 81 15.94 19.30 -0.31
CA THR A 81 17.27 18.87 -0.73
C THR A 81 17.18 17.59 -1.56
N ILE A 82 18.31 17.19 -2.13
CA ILE A 82 18.48 15.99 -2.97
C ILE A 82 18.06 14.70 -2.22
N GLU A 83 18.01 14.71 -0.89
CA GLU A 83 17.56 13.58 -0.06
C GLU A 83 16.07 13.24 -0.27
N HIS A 84 15.25 14.16 -0.78
CA HIS A 84 13.82 13.93 -1.04
C HIS A 84 13.51 13.28 -2.40
N ILE A 85 14.50 13.13 -3.30
CA ILE A 85 14.27 12.70 -4.70
C ILE A 85 14.11 11.17 -4.82
N PHE A 86 14.94 10.38 -4.14
CA PHE A 86 14.90 8.91 -4.24
C PHE A 86 15.15 8.26 -2.88
N ASN A 87 14.07 7.76 -2.27
CA ASN A 87 14.05 7.08 -0.97
C ASN A 87 13.69 5.59 -1.06
N ILE A 88 14.24 4.81 -0.14
CA ILE A 88 13.96 3.38 0.04
C ILE A 88 13.39 3.21 1.44
N ILE A 89 12.19 2.64 1.53
CA ILE A 89 11.36 2.58 2.74
C ILE A 89 11.19 1.10 3.11
N GLY A 90 11.66 0.72 4.29
CA GLY A 90 11.46 -0.61 4.83
C GLY A 90 10.03 -0.81 5.32
N ALA A 91 9.57 -2.06 5.30
CA ALA A 91 8.19 -2.42 5.67
C ALA A 91 7.87 -2.14 7.15
N PHE A 92 8.89 -2.13 8.01
CA PHE A 92 8.74 -1.75 9.42
C PHE A 92 8.72 -0.23 9.65
N ASP A 93 9.14 0.55 8.65
CA ASP A 93 9.21 2.02 8.65
C ASP A 93 8.01 2.67 7.95
N ILE A 94 7.09 1.85 7.40
CA ILE A 94 5.83 2.33 6.80
C ILE A 94 4.98 3.00 7.89
N PRO A 95 4.46 4.22 7.67
CA PRO A 95 3.64 4.90 8.68
C PRO A 95 2.30 4.18 8.87
N ARG A 96 2.04 3.70 10.09
CA ARG A 96 0.75 3.05 10.41
C ARG A 96 -0.36 4.08 10.56
N PHE A 97 -1.33 4.02 9.65
CA PHE A 97 -2.60 4.74 9.73
C PHE A 97 -3.75 3.78 10.04
N VAL A 98 -4.60 4.18 11.00
CA VAL A 98 -5.83 3.47 11.37
C VAL A 98 -7.02 4.21 10.78
N TYR A 99 -7.98 3.50 10.19
CA TYR A 99 -9.22 4.10 9.71
C TYR A 99 -10.21 4.28 10.87
N ASN A 100 -10.66 5.51 11.13
CA ASN A 100 -11.73 5.77 12.08
C ASN A 100 -13.07 5.91 11.31
N SER A 101 -14.03 5.04 11.64
CA SER A 101 -15.33 4.93 10.95
C SER A 101 -16.27 6.10 11.22
N GLU A 102 -16.17 6.75 12.39
CA GLU A 102 -17.01 7.88 12.82
C GLU A 102 -16.62 9.16 12.06
N ARG A 103 -15.33 9.51 12.10
CA ARG A 103 -14.72 10.65 11.39
C ARG A 103 -14.55 10.40 9.89
N LYS A 104 -14.67 9.14 9.44
CA LYS A 104 -14.39 8.65 8.07
C LYS A 104 -13.02 9.06 7.52
N LYS A 105 -12.04 9.30 8.41
CA LYS A 105 -10.67 9.71 8.09
C LYS A 105 -9.68 8.66 8.59
N PHE A 106 -8.54 8.57 7.91
CA PHE A 106 -7.36 7.88 8.43
C PHE A 106 -6.66 8.76 9.46
N LEU A 107 -6.25 8.16 10.58
CA LEU A 107 -5.51 8.82 11.66
C LEU A 107 -4.14 8.14 11.83
N PRO A 108 -3.04 8.90 12.01
CA PRO A 108 -1.76 8.33 12.43
C PRO A 108 -1.92 7.52 13.72
N LEU A 109 -1.19 6.41 13.87
CA LEU A 109 -1.30 5.53 15.05
C LEU A 109 -1.23 6.27 16.39
N LEU A 110 -0.31 7.23 16.51
CA LEU A 110 -0.09 8.07 17.70
C LEU A 110 -1.30 8.97 18.07
N MET A 111 -2.26 9.13 17.15
CA MET A 111 -3.51 9.88 17.35
C MET A 111 -4.70 8.95 17.66
N THR A 112 -4.43 7.71 18.06
CA THR A 112 -5.44 6.68 18.33
C THR A 112 -5.12 5.85 19.57
N ASN A 113 -6.11 5.16 20.11
CA ASN A 113 -5.95 4.23 21.23
C ASN A 113 -5.49 2.81 20.80
N HIS A 114 -4.96 2.65 19.58
CA HIS A 114 -4.45 1.35 19.11
C HIS A 114 -3.02 1.10 19.61
N PRO A 115 -2.66 -0.14 19.98
CA PRO A 115 -1.32 -0.47 20.45
C PRO A 115 -0.27 -0.33 19.34
N ALA A 116 0.97 -0.02 19.76
CA ALA A 116 2.14 -0.08 18.89
C ALA A 116 2.35 -1.51 18.35
N PRO A 117 2.71 -1.68 17.06
CA PRO A 117 2.91 -3.00 16.49
C PRO A 117 4.12 -3.71 17.10
N ASN A 118 3.99 -5.02 17.30
CA ASN A 118 5.02 -5.89 17.85
C ASN A 118 5.05 -7.19 17.03
N LEU A 119 6.24 -7.80 16.89
CA LEU A 119 6.39 -9.08 16.17
C LEU A 119 5.57 -10.20 16.84
N PHE A 120 5.61 -10.24 18.18
CA PHE A 120 4.81 -11.15 18.99
C PHE A 120 3.48 -10.47 19.39
N GLY A 121 2.59 -10.36 18.41
CA GLY A 121 1.25 -9.79 18.61
C GLY A 121 0.37 -10.61 19.55
N THR A 122 -0.65 -9.96 20.11
CA THR A 122 -1.67 -10.61 20.94
C THR A 122 -2.68 -11.37 20.10
N ALA A 123 -3.49 -12.23 20.74
CA ALA A 123 -4.64 -12.86 20.08
C ALA A 123 -5.65 -11.83 19.49
N ARG A 124 -5.69 -10.59 20.02
CA ARG A 124 -6.49 -9.51 19.44
C ARG A 124 -5.90 -9.03 18.12
N ASP A 125 -4.59 -8.84 18.02
CA ASP A 125 -3.94 -8.38 16.78
C ASP A 125 -4.19 -9.35 15.61
N LYS A 126 -4.31 -10.66 15.88
CA LYS A 126 -4.71 -11.66 14.87
C LYS A 126 -6.13 -11.43 14.33
N ALA A 127 -7.07 -10.97 15.16
CA ALA A 127 -8.44 -10.66 14.75
C ALA A 127 -8.54 -9.28 14.10
N GLU A 128 -7.84 -8.27 14.63
CA GLU A 128 -7.81 -6.93 14.04
C GLU A 128 -7.13 -6.92 12.66
N LEU A 129 -6.24 -7.86 12.34
CA LEU A 129 -5.70 -8.06 10.99
C LEU A 129 -6.81 -8.21 9.93
N PHE A 130 -7.72 -9.17 10.12
CA PHE A 130 -8.80 -9.42 9.17
C PHE A 130 -9.86 -8.32 9.20
N ARG A 131 -10.09 -7.69 10.36
CA ARG A 131 -10.97 -6.53 10.50
C ARG A 131 -10.42 -5.28 9.79
N GLU A 132 -9.12 -5.01 9.86
CA GLU A 132 -8.49 -3.92 9.11
C GLU A 132 -8.65 -4.19 7.61
N ARG A 133 -8.32 -5.40 7.11
CA ARG A 133 -8.52 -5.78 5.69
C ARG A 133 -9.99 -5.56 5.24
N TYR A 134 -10.97 -6.06 6.00
CA TYR A 134 -12.39 -5.82 5.75
C TYR A 134 -12.72 -4.32 5.71
N THR A 135 -12.32 -3.57 6.74
CA THR A 135 -12.67 -2.16 6.91
C THR A 135 -12.13 -1.30 5.77
N ILE A 136 -10.90 -1.55 5.32
CA ILE A 136 -10.29 -0.86 4.18
C ILE A 136 -11.09 -1.10 2.90
N LEU A 137 -11.57 -2.32 2.65
CA LEU A 137 -12.36 -2.64 1.46
C LEU A 137 -13.82 -2.18 1.56
N HIS A 138 -14.40 -2.21 2.75
CA HIS A 138 -15.75 -1.71 3.03
C HIS A 138 -15.85 -0.20 2.79
N GLN A 139 -14.95 0.60 3.37
CA GLN A 139 -14.95 2.06 3.14
C GLN A 139 -14.72 2.41 1.67
N ARG A 140 -13.88 1.64 0.96
CA ARG A 140 -13.56 1.86 -0.45
C ARG A 140 -14.76 1.53 -1.34
N THR A 141 -15.44 0.42 -1.07
CA THR A 141 -16.64 -0.01 -1.80
C THR A 141 -17.78 0.98 -1.61
N HIS A 142 -18.05 1.42 -0.39
CA HIS A 142 -19.14 2.36 -0.08
C HIS A 142 -18.94 3.77 -0.71
N ARG A 143 -17.71 4.11 -1.15
CA ARG A 143 -17.42 5.36 -1.87
C ARG A 143 -17.45 5.20 -3.40
N HIS A 144 -17.66 4.00 -3.93
CA HIS A 144 -17.84 3.75 -5.35
C HIS A 144 -19.27 4.08 -5.80
N GLU A 145 -19.44 4.72 -6.96
CA GLU A 145 -20.72 5.30 -7.44
C GLU A 145 -21.94 4.36 -7.37
N LEU A 146 -21.72 3.08 -7.69
CA LEU A 146 -22.71 2.00 -7.66
C LEU A 146 -23.24 1.66 -6.26
N PHE A 147 -22.48 1.99 -5.21
CA PHE A 147 -22.81 1.70 -3.79
C PHE A 147 -23.03 2.98 -2.95
N THR A 148 -22.64 4.15 -3.47
CA THR A 148 -22.95 5.45 -2.86
C THR A 148 -24.47 5.65 -2.84
N PRO A 149 -25.09 6.00 -1.69
CA PRO A 149 -26.54 6.19 -1.59
C PRO A 149 -27.07 7.26 -2.58
N PRO A 150 -28.38 7.24 -2.93
CA PRO A 150 -28.98 8.29 -3.76
C PRO A 150 -28.90 9.65 -3.06
N VAL A 151 -28.65 10.70 -3.84
CA VAL A 151 -28.61 12.08 -3.33
C VAL A 151 -30.04 12.56 -3.14
N ILE A 152 -30.34 13.20 -2.00
CA ILE A 152 -31.68 13.69 -1.69
C ILE A 152 -32.07 14.76 -2.72
N GLY A 153 -33.00 14.41 -3.62
CA GLY A 153 -33.49 15.26 -4.70
C GLY A 153 -33.11 14.84 -6.13
N SER A 154 -32.33 13.77 -6.32
CA SER A 154 -32.04 13.24 -7.68
C SER A 154 -33.29 12.68 -8.36
N HIS A 155 -33.42 12.87 -9.68
CA HIS A 155 -34.50 12.27 -10.47
C HIS A 155 -34.41 10.73 -10.46
N PRO A 156 -35.56 10.01 -10.50
CA PRO A 156 -35.56 8.54 -10.46
C PRO A 156 -34.84 7.91 -11.67
N ASP A 157 -34.96 8.51 -12.86
CA ASP A 157 -34.36 7.98 -14.09
C ASP A 157 -32.83 8.17 -14.18
N GLU A 158 -32.24 9.07 -13.38
CA GLU A 158 -30.78 9.21 -13.26
C GLU A 158 -30.18 8.21 -12.25
N SER A 159 -31.02 7.58 -11.42
CA SER A 159 -30.58 6.54 -10.47
C SER A 159 -30.54 5.17 -11.14
N GLY A 160 -29.55 4.96 -12.02
CA GLY A 160 -29.14 3.62 -12.46
C GLY A 160 -28.92 2.68 -11.27
N SER A 161 -29.18 1.38 -11.45
CA SER A 161 -29.37 0.40 -10.35
C SER A 161 -28.28 0.42 -9.28
N LYS A 162 -28.53 1.14 -8.18
CA LYS A 162 -27.63 1.25 -7.02
C LYS A 162 -27.72 -0.01 -6.16
N PHE A 163 -26.57 -0.54 -5.79
CA PHE A 163 -26.44 -1.72 -4.95
C PHE A 163 -26.31 -1.33 -3.48
N GLN A 164 -27.14 -1.92 -2.62
CA GLN A 164 -27.04 -1.76 -1.17
C GLN A 164 -26.37 -3.00 -0.55
N LEU A 165 -25.24 -2.80 0.12
CA LEU A 165 -24.61 -3.86 0.92
C LEU A 165 -25.47 -4.17 2.15
N LYS A 166 -25.61 -5.46 2.49
CA LYS A 166 -26.15 -5.91 3.79
C LYS A 166 -25.07 -6.65 4.58
N THR A 167 -25.14 -6.58 5.90
CA THR A 167 -24.27 -7.33 6.84
C THR A 167 -24.77 -8.76 7.02
N ILE A 168 -23.91 -9.68 7.47
CA ILE A 168 -24.28 -11.08 7.67
C ILE A 168 -25.28 -11.25 8.82
N GLU A 169 -25.20 -10.45 9.89
CA GLU A 169 -26.25 -10.36 10.92
C GLU A 169 -27.63 -10.02 10.32
N THR A 170 -27.68 -9.21 9.25
CA THR A 170 -28.94 -8.85 8.57
C THR A 170 -29.52 -10.03 7.80
N LEU A 171 -28.69 -10.96 7.33
CA LEU A 171 -29.18 -12.24 6.81
C LEU A 171 -29.70 -13.12 7.96
N LEU A 172 -28.83 -13.43 8.93
CA LEU A 172 -29.09 -14.39 9.99
C LEU A 172 -30.22 -13.99 10.97
N GLY A 173 -30.55 -12.70 11.04
CA GLY A 173 -31.67 -12.17 11.83
C GLY A 173 -33.04 -12.29 11.16
N ASN A 174 -33.12 -12.67 9.88
CA ASN A 174 -34.37 -12.85 9.15
C ASN A 174 -34.77 -14.33 9.06
N THR A 175 -36.03 -14.64 9.39
CA THR A 175 -36.60 -16.00 9.32
C THR A 175 -37.30 -16.31 8.00
N THR A 176 -37.29 -15.35 7.05
CA THR A 176 -37.93 -15.46 5.73
C THR A 176 -36.90 -15.34 4.63
N LYS A 177 -37.13 -16.01 3.49
CA LYS A 177 -36.31 -15.89 2.27
C LYS A 177 -36.04 -14.43 1.92
N ILE A 178 -34.77 -14.06 1.78
CA ILE A 178 -34.37 -12.74 1.29
C ILE A 178 -33.89 -12.88 -0.15
N GLY A 179 -34.62 -12.29 -1.09
CA GLY A 179 -34.16 -12.11 -2.47
C GLY A 179 -33.11 -11.01 -2.58
N ASP A 180 -32.30 -11.10 -3.63
CA ASP A 180 -31.41 -10.07 -4.18
C ASP A 180 -30.65 -9.26 -3.12
N VAL A 181 -29.64 -9.91 -2.55
CA VAL A 181 -28.71 -9.33 -1.57
C VAL A 181 -27.28 -9.37 -2.10
N ILE A 182 -26.55 -8.27 -1.88
CA ILE A 182 -25.10 -8.24 -2.04
C ILE A 182 -24.47 -8.09 -0.65
N VAL A 183 -23.55 -8.99 -0.32
CA VAL A 183 -22.77 -8.97 0.92
C VAL A 183 -21.29 -8.79 0.57
N LEU A 184 -20.61 -7.87 1.25
CA LEU A 184 -19.15 -7.85 1.30
C LEU A 184 -18.68 -8.76 2.44
N GLY A 185 -17.81 -9.73 2.15
CA GLY A 185 -17.25 -10.60 3.18
C GLY A 185 -16.05 -11.41 2.70
N MET A 186 -15.35 -12.04 3.65
CA MET A 186 -14.21 -12.92 3.41
C MET A 186 -14.67 -14.35 3.11
N ILE A 187 -14.13 -15.00 2.08
CA ILE A 187 -14.34 -16.45 1.88
C ILE A 187 -13.45 -17.23 2.85
N THR A 188 -14.05 -18.14 3.64
CA THR A 188 -13.33 -19.08 4.52
C THR A 188 -13.76 -20.52 4.28
N GLN A 189 -12.86 -21.49 4.48
CA GLN A 189 -13.15 -22.92 4.32
C GLN A 189 -13.07 -23.66 5.66
N LEU A 190 -14.08 -23.45 6.51
CA LEU A 190 -14.10 -23.98 7.89
C LEU A 190 -14.17 -25.52 7.96
N LYS A 191 -14.59 -26.20 6.89
CA LYS A 191 -14.61 -27.67 6.75
C LYS A 191 -14.36 -28.04 5.29
N GLU A 192 -13.82 -29.23 5.04
CA GLU A 192 -13.57 -29.71 3.68
C GLU A 192 -14.86 -29.69 2.82
N GLY A 193 -14.75 -29.17 1.60
CA GLY A 193 -15.88 -28.94 0.69
C GLY A 193 -16.96 -27.93 1.14
N LYS A 194 -16.79 -27.25 2.28
CA LYS A 194 -17.78 -26.29 2.81
C LYS A 194 -17.20 -24.90 3.00
N PHE A 195 -17.63 -23.99 2.13
CA PHE A 195 -17.26 -22.58 2.16
C PHE A 195 -18.26 -21.75 2.98
N PHE A 196 -17.75 -20.68 3.55
CA PHE A 196 -18.48 -19.71 4.35
C PHE A 196 -18.10 -18.29 3.92
N LEU A 197 -18.98 -17.35 4.18
CA LEU A 197 -18.70 -15.92 4.08
C LEU A 197 -18.64 -15.35 5.50
N GLU A 198 -17.65 -14.51 5.78
CA GLU A 198 -17.40 -13.94 7.11
C GLU A 198 -17.23 -12.41 7.03
N ASP A 199 -17.90 -11.69 7.93
CA ASP A 199 -17.77 -10.24 8.12
C ASP A 199 -17.65 -9.94 9.64
N PRO A 200 -17.47 -8.67 10.07
CA PRO A 200 -17.34 -8.35 11.49
C PRO A 200 -18.59 -8.63 12.34
N THR A 201 -19.72 -9.00 11.73
CA THR A 201 -21.03 -9.23 12.37
C THR A 201 -21.38 -10.71 12.50
N GLY A 202 -20.87 -11.57 11.60
CA GLY A 202 -21.10 -13.01 11.68
C GLY A 202 -20.53 -13.83 10.52
N THR A 203 -21.03 -15.06 10.40
CA THR A 203 -20.58 -16.05 9.41
C THR A 203 -21.78 -16.82 8.86
N VAL A 204 -21.88 -16.98 7.53
CA VAL A 204 -22.97 -17.71 6.86
C VAL A 204 -22.42 -18.79 5.92
N GLN A 205 -23.10 -19.95 5.84
CA GLN A 205 -22.69 -21.03 4.94
C GLN A 205 -23.02 -20.63 3.48
N LEU A 206 -22.06 -20.83 2.57
CA LEU A 206 -22.23 -20.55 1.16
C LEU A 206 -22.68 -21.79 0.38
N ASP A 207 -23.66 -21.60 -0.51
CA ASP A 207 -23.82 -22.44 -1.70
C ASP A 207 -23.19 -21.70 -2.90
N LEU A 208 -22.18 -22.34 -3.50
CA LEU A 208 -21.39 -21.80 -4.62
C LEU A 208 -21.94 -22.26 -5.98
N SER A 209 -23.22 -22.60 -6.10
CA SER A 209 -23.79 -23.27 -7.28
C SER A 209 -23.66 -22.51 -8.61
N LYS A 210 -23.38 -21.19 -8.61
CA LYS A 210 -23.32 -20.36 -9.83
C LYS A 210 -21.95 -19.67 -10.05
N ALA A 211 -21.94 -18.48 -10.64
CA ALA A 211 -20.82 -17.97 -11.44
C ALA A 211 -19.84 -17.08 -10.67
N PHE A 212 -18.63 -16.94 -11.23
CA PHE A 212 -17.55 -16.07 -10.73
C PHE A 212 -17.14 -15.13 -11.86
N HIS A 213 -17.01 -13.83 -11.60
CA HIS A 213 -16.41 -12.89 -12.55
C HIS A 213 -14.89 -13.13 -12.68
N SER A 214 -14.18 -12.40 -13.55
CA SER A 214 -12.72 -12.55 -13.64
C SER A 214 -12.00 -12.19 -12.33
N GLY A 215 -11.18 -13.11 -11.82
CA GLY A 215 -10.31 -12.98 -10.65
C GLY A 215 -9.66 -14.33 -10.25
N LEU A 216 -8.70 -14.33 -9.32
CA LEU A 216 -8.22 -15.52 -8.60
C LEU A 216 -8.89 -15.55 -7.22
N TYR A 217 -10.05 -16.20 -7.13
CA TYR A 217 -10.81 -16.27 -5.88
C TYR A 217 -10.20 -17.32 -4.97
N THR A 218 -9.38 -16.89 -4.03
CA THR A 218 -8.76 -17.74 -3.02
C THR A 218 -9.52 -17.72 -1.70
N GLU A 219 -9.23 -18.69 -0.83
CA GLU A 219 -9.57 -18.52 0.59
C GLU A 219 -8.91 -17.24 1.14
N SER A 220 -9.58 -16.56 2.07
CA SER A 220 -9.22 -15.23 2.61
C SER A 220 -9.23 -14.06 1.62
N CYS A 221 -9.74 -14.23 0.39
CA CYS A 221 -10.16 -13.09 -0.43
C CYS A 221 -11.49 -12.52 0.07
N PHE A 222 -11.59 -11.18 0.07
CA PHE A 222 -12.84 -10.45 0.28
C PHE A 222 -13.60 -10.29 -1.04
N VAL A 223 -14.88 -10.59 -1.04
CA VAL A 223 -15.72 -10.64 -2.24
C VAL A 223 -17.03 -9.90 -2.04
N LEU A 224 -17.58 -9.40 -3.14
CA LEU A 224 -18.98 -9.05 -3.25
C LEU A 224 -19.72 -10.30 -3.74
N ALA A 225 -20.48 -10.90 -2.84
CA ALA A 225 -21.30 -12.07 -3.11
C ALA A 225 -22.76 -11.62 -3.31
N GLU A 226 -23.25 -11.72 -4.54
CA GLU A 226 -24.63 -11.44 -4.93
C GLU A 226 -25.45 -12.73 -4.89
N GLY A 227 -26.59 -12.76 -4.20
CA GLY A 227 -27.38 -13.98 -4.05
C GLY A 227 -28.69 -13.79 -3.30
N TRP A 228 -29.24 -14.91 -2.83
CA TRP A 228 -30.43 -14.96 -1.99
C TRP A 228 -30.20 -15.85 -0.77
N PHE A 229 -30.90 -15.56 0.32
CA PHE A 229 -30.72 -16.24 1.62
C PHE A 229 -32.00 -16.97 2.02
N GLU A 230 -31.86 -18.22 2.48
CA GLU A 230 -32.95 -19.10 2.96
C GLU A 230 -32.34 -20.17 3.88
N ASP A 231 -33.07 -20.64 4.90
CA ASP A 231 -32.69 -21.77 5.76
C ASP A 231 -31.22 -21.77 6.28
N GLN A 232 -30.73 -20.60 6.69
CA GLN A 232 -29.35 -20.34 7.15
C GLN A 232 -28.23 -20.54 6.11
N VAL A 233 -28.57 -20.62 4.82
CA VAL A 233 -27.65 -20.73 3.68
C VAL A 233 -27.77 -19.51 2.77
N PHE A 234 -26.63 -18.98 2.32
CA PHE A 234 -26.57 -17.93 1.30
C PHE A 234 -26.21 -18.54 -0.05
N HIS A 235 -27.16 -18.52 -0.98
CA HIS A 235 -27.06 -19.10 -2.31
C HIS A 235 -26.59 -18.04 -3.31
N VAL A 236 -25.32 -18.13 -3.73
CA VAL A 236 -24.67 -17.08 -4.51
C VAL A 236 -24.95 -17.24 -6.00
N ASN A 237 -25.46 -16.18 -6.61
CA ASN A 237 -25.64 -16.00 -8.05
C ASN A 237 -24.31 -15.62 -8.73
N ALA A 238 -23.60 -14.64 -8.17
CA ALA A 238 -22.36 -14.13 -8.71
C ALA A 238 -21.35 -13.74 -7.61
N PHE A 239 -20.07 -14.04 -7.84
CA PHE A 239 -18.96 -13.45 -7.10
C PHE A 239 -18.22 -12.39 -7.93
N GLY A 240 -18.13 -11.18 -7.39
CA GLY A 240 -17.20 -10.14 -7.82
C GLY A 240 -16.19 -9.81 -6.71
N PHE A 241 -15.17 -9.02 -7.06
CA PHE A 241 -14.34 -8.35 -6.04
C PHE A 241 -14.86 -6.93 -5.76
N PRO A 242 -14.63 -6.38 -4.55
CA PRO A 242 -14.87 -4.96 -4.28
C PRO A 242 -14.10 -4.08 -5.27
N PRO A 243 -14.72 -3.05 -5.87
CA PRO A 243 -14.13 -2.27 -6.96
C PRO A 243 -12.84 -1.58 -6.53
N THR A 244 -11.83 -1.60 -7.41
CA THR A 244 -10.51 -0.98 -7.19
C THR A 244 -10.64 0.55 -7.26
N GLU A 245 -10.04 1.27 -6.31
CA GLU A 245 -10.05 2.73 -6.28
C GLU A 245 -8.76 3.31 -6.88
N PRO A 246 -8.84 4.25 -7.85
CA PRO A 246 -7.68 4.99 -8.33
C PRO A 246 -7.00 5.82 -7.24
N SER A 247 -5.68 6.02 -7.35
CA SER A 247 -4.94 6.84 -6.37
C SER A 247 -5.38 8.31 -6.36
N SER A 248 -5.85 8.83 -7.50
CA SER A 248 -6.48 10.14 -7.62
C SER A 248 -7.75 10.26 -6.79
N THR A 249 -8.69 9.33 -6.90
CA THR A 249 -9.91 9.25 -6.08
C THR A 249 -9.58 9.12 -4.59
N THR A 250 -8.55 8.34 -4.26
CA THR A 250 -8.07 8.21 -2.88
C THR A 250 -7.55 9.54 -2.31
N ARG A 251 -6.74 10.28 -3.08
CA ARG A 251 -6.24 11.62 -2.70
C ARG A 251 -7.36 12.67 -2.64
N ALA A 252 -8.33 12.61 -3.56
CA ALA A 252 -9.47 13.53 -3.55
C ALA A 252 -10.35 13.39 -2.29
N TYR A 253 -10.39 12.20 -1.67
CA TYR A 253 -11.17 11.97 -0.45
C TYR A 253 -10.37 12.16 0.85
N TYR A 254 -9.10 11.76 0.89
CA TYR A 254 -8.25 11.82 2.10
C TYR A 254 -7.24 12.97 2.12
N GLY A 255 -7.17 13.77 1.05
CA GLY A 255 -6.15 14.80 0.88
C GLY A 255 -4.74 14.21 0.75
N ASN A 256 -3.74 15.01 1.13
CA ASN A 256 -2.34 14.75 0.81
C ASN A 256 -1.60 13.95 1.89
N ILE A 257 -2.29 13.03 2.58
CA ILE A 257 -1.69 12.17 3.62
C ILE A 257 -0.62 11.26 3.00
N ASN A 258 0.58 11.22 3.57
CA ASN A 258 1.62 10.28 3.14
C ASN A 258 1.37 8.86 3.67
N PHE A 259 0.51 8.11 2.98
CA PHE A 259 0.30 6.67 3.22
C PHE A 259 1.47 5.78 2.76
N PHE A 260 2.38 6.32 1.95
CA PHE A 260 3.46 5.55 1.31
C PHE A 260 4.68 5.40 2.23
N GLY A 261 5.06 6.49 2.91
CA GLY A 261 6.20 6.59 3.82
C GLY A 261 7.36 7.42 3.27
N GLY A 262 8.53 7.32 3.91
CA GLY A 262 9.71 8.12 3.57
C GLY A 262 9.71 9.51 4.25
N PRO A 263 10.66 10.40 3.89
CA PRO A 263 10.93 11.63 4.65
C PRO A 263 9.83 12.70 4.61
N SER A 264 8.91 12.65 3.64
CA SER A 264 7.87 13.66 3.48
C SER A 264 6.70 13.47 4.47
N ASN A 265 6.22 14.56 5.07
CA ASN A 265 4.96 14.57 5.84
C ASN A 265 3.71 14.39 4.95
N THR A 266 3.81 14.73 3.67
CA THR A 266 2.71 14.77 2.69
C THR A 266 2.99 13.89 1.47
N SER A 267 1.95 13.48 0.75
CA SER A 267 2.10 12.64 -0.46
C SER A 267 2.92 13.37 -1.52
N VAL A 268 4.02 12.73 -1.95
CA VAL A 268 4.95 13.25 -2.98
C VAL A 268 4.24 13.57 -4.30
N LYS A 269 3.08 12.94 -4.56
CA LYS A 269 2.16 13.20 -5.69
C LYS A 269 1.51 14.58 -5.70
N THR A 270 1.87 15.45 -4.76
CA THR A 270 1.46 16.86 -4.73
C THR A 270 2.62 17.85 -4.70
N SER A 271 3.89 17.41 -4.71
CA SER A 271 5.02 18.32 -4.92
C SER A 271 5.23 18.57 -6.42
N ALA A 272 4.90 19.78 -6.87
CA ALA A 272 5.13 20.21 -8.25
C ALA A 272 6.63 20.26 -8.60
N LYS A 273 7.50 20.55 -7.61
CA LYS A 273 8.96 20.52 -7.79
C LYS A 273 9.47 19.10 -8.00
N LEU A 274 9.00 18.12 -7.23
CA LEU A 274 9.32 16.72 -7.50
C LEU A 274 8.81 16.28 -8.88
N LYS A 275 7.65 16.78 -9.34
CA LYS A 275 7.18 16.47 -10.71
C LYS A 275 8.07 17.09 -11.79
N GLN A 276 8.47 18.35 -11.65
CA GLN A 276 9.43 18.98 -12.55
C GLN A 276 10.74 18.18 -12.64
N LEU A 277 11.31 17.75 -11.50
CA LEU A 277 12.54 16.93 -11.47
C LEU A 277 12.35 15.51 -12.05
N GLU A 278 11.13 15.01 -12.10
CA GLU A 278 10.78 13.75 -12.78
C GLU A 278 10.76 13.93 -14.29
N ASP A 279 10.15 15.02 -14.77
CA ASP A 279 9.99 15.33 -16.19
C ASP A 279 11.28 15.89 -16.83
N GLU A 280 12.18 16.47 -16.03
CA GLU A 280 13.51 16.92 -16.48
C GLU A 280 14.54 15.79 -16.62
N ASN A 281 14.30 14.61 -16.01
CA ASN A 281 15.27 13.52 -15.95
C ASN A 281 14.84 12.31 -16.81
N GLU A 282 14.74 12.51 -18.13
CA GLU A 282 14.33 11.49 -19.11
C GLU A 282 15.20 10.22 -19.09
N ASP A 283 16.48 10.33 -18.68
CA ASP A 283 17.43 9.20 -18.54
C ASP A 283 17.18 8.33 -17.28
N ALA A 284 16.16 8.62 -16.46
CA ALA A 284 15.89 7.91 -15.21
C ALA A 284 15.48 6.45 -15.43
N MET A 285 16.31 5.50 -15.00
CA MET A 285 16.11 4.07 -15.26
C MET A 285 16.22 3.19 -14.01
N PHE A 286 15.27 2.27 -13.86
CA PHE A 286 15.21 1.28 -12.79
C PHE A 286 15.22 -0.14 -13.38
N VAL A 287 16.27 -0.91 -13.09
CA VAL A 287 16.46 -2.29 -13.60
C VAL A 287 16.12 -3.29 -12.52
N PHE A 288 15.02 -4.03 -12.69
CA PHE A 288 14.58 -5.05 -11.74
C PHE A 288 14.99 -6.46 -12.19
N ILE A 289 15.57 -7.26 -11.28
CA ILE A 289 15.99 -8.65 -11.52
C ILE A 289 15.50 -9.53 -10.35
N SER A 290 15.19 -10.82 -10.59
CA SER A 290 14.69 -11.76 -9.58
C SER A 290 15.38 -13.12 -9.63
N ASP A 291 15.47 -13.77 -8.47
CA ASP A 291 16.16 -15.06 -8.27
C ASP A 291 17.61 -15.02 -8.79
N VAL A 292 18.32 -13.95 -8.41
CA VAL A 292 19.72 -13.69 -8.79
C VAL A 292 20.65 -14.64 -8.03
N TRP A 293 20.74 -15.89 -8.50
CA TRP A 293 21.54 -16.95 -7.91
C TRP A 293 23.05 -16.72 -8.05
N LEU A 294 23.62 -15.97 -7.11
CA LEU A 294 25.03 -15.54 -7.11
C LEU A 294 26.04 -16.70 -6.91
N ASP A 295 25.56 -17.90 -6.62
CA ASP A 295 26.32 -19.15 -6.58
C ASP A 295 26.46 -19.83 -7.96
N ARG A 296 25.83 -19.28 -9.01
CA ARG A 296 25.90 -19.80 -10.38
C ARG A 296 26.83 -18.97 -11.26
N ALA A 297 27.84 -19.62 -11.84
CA ALA A 297 28.74 -19.01 -12.82
C ALA A 297 28.00 -18.38 -14.01
N GLU A 298 26.95 -19.04 -14.53
CA GLU A 298 26.11 -18.51 -15.61
C GLU A 298 25.46 -17.16 -15.24
N VAL A 299 24.96 -17.00 -14.01
CA VAL A 299 24.40 -15.74 -13.52
C VAL A 299 25.50 -14.67 -13.40
N GLN A 300 26.70 -15.03 -12.93
CA GLN A 300 27.84 -14.11 -12.90
C GLN A 300 28.22 -13.63 -14.32
N GLU A 301 28.26 -14.52 -15.32
CA GLU A 301 28.47 -14.16 -16.73
C GLU A 301 27.35 -13.26 -17.30
N LYS A 302 26.08 -13.50 -16.95
CA LYS A 302 24.97 -12.60 -17.33
C LYS A 302 25.09 -11.24 -16.65
N LEU A 303 25.54 -11.17 -15.40
CA LEU A 303 25.77 -9.92 -14.69
C LEU A 303 26.91 -9.11 -15.32
N HIS A 304 28.05 -9.72 -15.68
CA HIS A 304 29.09 -9.06 -16.49
C HIS A 304 28.53 -8.54 -17.83
N THR A 305 27.76 -9.36 -18.54
CA THR A 305 27.15 -8.99 -19.83
C THR A 305 26.24 -7.76 -19.66
N MET A 306 25.43 -7.74 -18.60
CA MET A 306 24.49 -6.66 -18.28
C MET A 306 25.21 -5.38 -17.84
N PHE A 307 26.17 -5.45 -16.92
CA PHE A 307 26.92 -4.27 -16.47
C PHE A 307 27.79 -3.69 -17.59
N SER A 308 28.33 -4.53 -18.48
CA SER A 308 29.00 -4.09 -19.70
C SER A 308 28.03 -3.32 -20.63
N GLY A 309 26.83 -3.86 -20.87
CA GLY A 309 25.79 -3.22 -21.69
C GLY A 309 25.28 -1.89 -21.13
N TYR A 310 25.15 -1.76 -19.81
CA TYR A 310 24.78 -0.50 -19.15
C TYR A 310 25.94 0.45 -18.86
N SER A 311 27.21 0.03 -19.01
CA SER A 311 28.37 0.89 -18.72
C SER A 311 28.38 2.25 -19.47
N PRO A 312 27.88 2.38 -20.72
CA PRO A 312 27.75 3.67 -21.40
C PRO A 312 26.64 4.57 -20.83
N ALA A 313 25.56 3.98 -20.33
CA ALA A 313 24.36 4.66 -19.84
C ALA A 313 23.89 3.97 -18.53
N PRO A 314 24.60 4.21 -17.40
CA PRO A 314 24.37 3.46 -16.16
C PRO A 314 23.05 3.87 -15.51
N PRO A 315 22.14 2.92 -15.20
CA PRO A 315 20.80 3.24 -14.70
C PRO A 315 20.83 3.80 -13.28
N THR A 316 19.80 4.57 -12.93
CA THR A 316 19.60 5.17 -11.60
C THR A 316 19.63 4.13 -10.48
N CYS A 317 19.03 2.96 -10.71
CA CYS A 317 19.05 1.86 -9.74
C CYS A 317 18.99 0.47 -10.39
N PHE A 318 19.77 -0.47 -9.85
CA PHE A 318 19.49 -1.91 -9.94
C PHE A 318 18.73 -2.36 -8.70
N ILE A 319 17.62 -3.09 -8.87
CA ILE A 319 16.85 -3.73 -7.81
C ILE A 319 17.01 -5.24 -7.98
N LEU A 320 17.88 -5.82 -7.16
CA LEU A 320 18.17 -7.25 -7.15
C LEU A 320 17.29 -7.91 -6.10
N CYS A 321 16.25 -8.62 -6.56
CA CYS A 321 15.43 -9.45 -5.71
C CYS A 321 16.05 -10.85 -5.59
N GLY A 322 16.04 -11.41 -4.38
CA GLY A 322 16.43 -12.80 -4.16
C GLY A 322 15.50 -13.81 -4.85
N ASN A 323 15.64 -15.11 -4.63
CA ASN A 323 16.63 -15.71 -3.73
C ASN A 323 18.05 -15.54 -4.29
N PHE A 324 19.04 -15.29 -3.43
CA PHE A 324 20.43 -15.01 -3.84
C PHE A 324 21.32 -16.26 -3.96
N SER A 325 20.78 -17.44 -3.66
CA SER A 325 21.43 -18.73 -3.89
C SER A 325 20.46 -19.76 -4.48
N SER A 326 20.95 -20.57 -5.41
CA SER A 326 20.23 -21.72 -5.97
C SER A 326 20.17 -22.93 -5.03
N ALA A 327 20.94 -22.93 -3.95
CA ALA A 327 21.06 -24.00 -2.97
C ALA A 327 20.90 -23.48 -1.53
N PRO A 328 19.68 -23.11 -1.08
CA PRO A 328 19.42 -22.57 0.26
C PRO A 328 19.53 -23.60 1.40
N TYR A 329 20.21 -24.74 1.17
CA TYR A 329 20.28 -25.87 2.09
C TYR A 329 21.72 -26.15 2.51
N GLY A 330 22.02 -26.02 3.81
CA GLY A 330 23.28 -26.48 4.38
C GLY A 330 23.77 -25.63 5.55
N LYS A 331 24.63 -26.22 6.39
CA LYS A 331 25.20 -25.55 7.58
C LYS A 331 26.00 -24.28 7.26
N ASN A 332 26.45 -24.14 6.02
CA ASN A 332 27.32 -23.05 5.57
C ASN A 332 26.60 -22.00 4.71
N GLN A 333 25.26 -22.03 4.60
CA GLN A 333 24.48 -21.12 3.72
C GLN A 333 24.87 -19.63 3.90
N VAL A 334 25.04 -19.18 5.14
CA VAL A 334 25.45 -17.79 5.47
C VAL A 334 26.87 -17.48 4.98
N GLN A 335 27.78 -18.45 4.99
CA GLN A 335 29.17 -18.26 4.54
C GLN A 335 29.26 -18.28 3.01
N ALA A 336 28.55 -19.20 2.36
CA ALA A 336 28.44 -19.23 0.90
C ALA A 336 27.84 -17.93 0.35
N LEU A 337 26.80 -17.38 0.99
CA LEU A 337 26.21 -16.10 0.58
C LEU A 337 27.18 -14.92 0.75
N LYS A 338 28.07 -14.94 1.75
CA LYS A 338 29.14 -13.92 1.88
C LYS A 338 30.15 -14.01 0.74
N GLU A 339 30.56 -15.21 0.37
CA GLU A 339 31.51 -15.45 -0.72
C GLU A 339 30.90 -15.05 -2.07
N SER A 340 29.63 -15.39 -2.30
CA SER A 340 28.84 -14.93 -3.46
C SER A 340 28.64 -13.41 -3.51
N LEU A 341 28.35 -12.75 -2.38
CA LEU A 341 28.26 -11.29 -2.32
C LEU A 341 29.63 -10.63 -2.53
N LYS A 342 30.72 -11.24 -2.03
CA LYS A 342 32.08 -10.76 -2.28
C LYS A 342 32.40 -10.78 -3.77
N ALA A 343 32.13 -11.90 -4.46
CA ALA A 343 32.27 -12.01 -5.91
C ALA A 343 31.41 -10.97 -6.66
N LEU A 344 30.15 -10.74 -6.24
CA LEU A 344 29.33 -9.66 -6.82
C LEU A 344 29.95 -8.27 -6.63
N ALA A 345 30.59 -8.01 -5.48
CA ALA A 345 31.29 -6.76 -5.24
C ALA A 345 32.59 -6.62 -6.04
N ASP A 346 33.28 -7.73 -6.36
CA ASP A 346 34.38 -7.76 -7.32
C ASP A 346 33.87 -7.37 -8.72
N ILE A 347 32.83 -8.05 -9.22
CA ILE A 347 32.20 -7.77 -10.52
C ILE A 347 31.77 -6.30 -10.63
N ILE A 348 31.07 -5.74 -9.64
CA ILE A 348 30.64 -4.33 -9.67
C ILE A 348 31.84 -3.37 -9.68
N CYS A 349 32.93 -3.70 -8.98
CA CYS A 349 34.14 -2.88 -8.96
C CYS A 349 34.87 -2.83 -10.32
N GLU A 350 34.69 -3.82 -11.19
CA GLU A 350 35.26 -3.83 -12.56
C GLU A 350 34.57 -2.84 -13.52
N TYR A 351 33.33 -2.42 -13.22
CA TYR A 351 32.56 -1.46 -14.03
C TYR A 351 32.45 -0.10 -13.32
N PRO A 352 33.49 0.76 -13.35
CA PRO A 352 33.53 1.98 -12.54
C PRO A 352 32.39 2.97 -12.83
N ASN A 353 31.89 3.05 -14.07
CA ASN A 353 30.74 3.88 -14.42
C ASN A 353 29.47 3.46 -13.68
N ILE A 354 29.22 2.15 -13.58
CA ILE A 354 28.11 1.56 -12.84
C ILE A 354 28.32 1.79 -11.35
N HIS A 355 29.49 1.45 -10.82
CA HIS A 355 29.81 1.57 -9.41
C HIS A 355 29.68 3.01 -8.87
N GLN A 356 30.06 4.02 -9.65
CA GLN A 356 30.04 5.42 -9.23
C GLN A 356 28.68 6.13 -9.42
N ARG A 357 27.75 5.57 -10.21
CA ARG A 357 26.49 6.24 -10.58
C ARG A 357 25.22 5.46 -10.24
N SER A 358 25.24 4.15 -10.36
CA SER A 358 24.07 3.30 -10.09
C SER A 358 23.94 2.96 -8.62
N ARG A 359 22.73 3.07 -8.08
CA ARG A 359 22.37 2.54 -6.75
C ARG A 359 22.01 1.06 -6.85
N PHE A 360 22.22 0.31 -5.76
CA PHE A 360 21.89 -1.12 -5.69
C PHE A 360 20.96 -1.41 -4.51
N VAL A 361 19.74 -1.87 -4.79
CA VAL A 361 18.75 -2.28 -3.77
C VAL A 361 18.62 -3.80 -3.76
N PHE A 362 18.84 -4.41 -2.60
CA PHE A 362 18.72 -5.84 -2.39
C PHE A 362 17.44 -6.15 -1.59
N VAL A 363 16.50 -6.83 -2.24
CA VAL A 363 15.22 -7.27 -1.64
C VAL A 363 15.32 -8.77 -1.32
N PRO A 364 15.27 -9.19 -0.05
CA PRO A 364 15.55 -10.57 0.35
C PRO A 364 14.50 -11.55 -0.18
N GLY A 365 14.98 -12.60 -0.85
CA GLY A 365 14.18 -13.73 -1.24
C GLY A 365 13.80 -14.58 -0.02
N PRO A 366 12.57 -15.09 0.03
CA PRO A 366 11.90 -16.17 1.75
C PRO A 366 12.64 -17.50 1.89
N GLU A 367 13.64 -17.74 1.02
CA GLU A 367 14.63 -18.83 1.13
C GLU A 367 16.04 -18.34 1.53
N ASP A 368 16.29 -17.02 1.49
CA ASP A 368 17.57 -16.44 1.92
C ASP A 368 17.71 -16.43 3.47
N PRO A 369 18.94 -16.32 4.01
CA PRO A 369 19.20 -16.39 5.44
C PRO A 369 18.46 -15.32 6.27
N GLY A 370 17.52 -15.76 7.10
CA GLY A 370 16.75 -14.92 8.02
C GLY A 370 15.44 -15.60 8.43
N PHE A 371 14.48 -14.82 8.93
CA PHE A 371 13.11 -15.30 9.19
C PHE A 371 12.30 -15.31 7.88
N GLY A 372 12.77 -16.10 6.91
CA GLY A 372 12.29 -16.04 5.52
C GLY A 372 10.81 -16.30 5.34
N SER A 373 10.20 -17.16 6.15
CA SER A 373 8.82 -17.66 5.98
C SER A 373 7.70 -16.77 6.52
N ILE A 374 8.01 -15.64 7.17
CA ILE A 374 7.02 -14.74 7.78
C ILE A 374 7.18 -13.32 7.20
N LEU A 375 6.06 -12.67 6.89
CA LEU A 375 6.03 -11.34 6.30
C LEU A 375 5.67 -10.24 7.33
N PRO A 376 6.23 -9.02 7.20
CA PRO A 376 7.34 -8.66 6.31
C PRO A 376 8.67 -9.36 6.67
N ARG A 377 9.46 -9.79 5.67
CA ARG A 377 10.82 -10.32 5.89
C ARG A 377 11.74 -9.14 6.27
N PRO A 378 12.56 -9.22 7.34
CA PRO A 378 13.62 -8.24 7.60
C PRO A 378 14.72 -8.29 6.51
N PRO A 379 15.58 -7.26 6.40
CA PRO A 379 16.77 -7.32 5.53
C PRO A 379 17.74 -8.43 5.93
N LEU A 380 18.62 -8.81 5.00
CA LEU A 380 19.76 -9.67 5.30
C LEU A 380 20.62 -9.03 6.41
N ALA A 381 21.02 -9.86 7.38
CA ALA A 381 21.73 -9.38 8.56
C ALA A 381 23.05 -8.67 8.21
N GLU A 382 23.38 -7.61 8.95
CA GLU A 382 24.57 -6.80 8.70
C GLU A 382 25.88 -7.60 8.76
N SER A 383 25.92 -8.65 9.58
CA SER A 383 27.03 -9.60 9.67
C SER A 383 27.30 -10.37 8.37
N ILE A 384 26.36 -10.34 7.41
CA ILE A 384 26.47 -10.84 6.03
C ILE A 384 26.85 -9.70 5.08
N THR A 385 26.17 -8.56 5.18
CA THR A 385 26.23 -7.49 4.15
C THR A 385 27.34 -6.47 4.35
N ASN A 386 27.96 -6.37 5.53
CA ASN A 386 28.88 -5.27 5.86
C ASN A 386 30.22 -5.29 5.09
N GLU A 387 30.65 -6.42 4.53
CA GLU A 387 31.79 -6.43 3.59
C GLU A 387 31.39 -5.86 2.23
N PHE A 388 30.19 -6.21 1.73
CA PHE A 388 29.63 -5.67 0.49
C PHE A 388 29.42 -4.16 0.56
N LYS A 389 28.70 -3.66 1.59
CA LYS A 389 28.41 -2.23 1.78
C LYS A 389 29.68 -1.35 1.84
N LYS A 390 30.80 -1.89 2.35
CA LYS A 390 32.09 -1.18 2.39
C LYS A 390 32.76 -1.07 1.01
N ARG A 391 32.48 -2.00 0.10
CA ARG A 391 33.03 -2.03 -1.27
C ARG A 391 32.15 -1.25 -2.24
N VAL A 392 30.83 -1.39 -2.12
CA VAL A 392 29.81 -0.75 -2.95
C VAL A 392 28.96 0.15 -2.05
N PRO A 393 29.36 1.42 -1.82
CA PRO A 393 28.75 2.29 -0.81
C PRO A 393 27.31 2.71 -1.17
N PHE A 394 26.97 2.77 -2.45
CA PHE A 394 25.60 3.05 -2.93
C PHE A 394 24.71 1.80 -2.93
N SER A 395 24.80 0.97 -1.87
CA SER A 395 24.00 -0.25 -1.72
C SER A 395 23.15 -0.28 -0.45
N VAL A 396 21.90 -0.72 -0.60
CA VAL A 396 20.90 -0.81 0.48
C VAL A 396 20.28 -2.20 0.47
N PHE A 397 20.38 -2.89 1.60
CA PHE A 397 19.68 -4.16 1.85
C PHE A 397 18.43 -3.84 2.66
N THR A 398 17.25 -4.10 2.09
CA THR A 398 15.95 -3.66 2.63
C THR A 398 15.05 -4.86 2.97
N THR A 399 13.84 -4.62 3.46
CA THR A 399 12.85 -5.65 3.80
C THR A 399 12.25 -6.31 2.55
N ASN A 400 11.47 -7.38 2.73
CA ASN A 400 10.53 -7.85 1.70
C ASN A 400 9.09 -7.97 2.23
N PRO A 401 8.10 -7.23 1.68
CA PRO A 401 8.23 -6.23 0.61
C PRO A 401 9.06 -5.02 1.03
N CYS A 402 9.38 -4.15 0.08
CA CYS A 402 9.83 -2.79 0.36
C CYS A 402 9.07 -1.78 -0.50
N ARG A 403 9.22 -0.50 -0.19
CA ARG A 403 8.68 0.63 -0.95
C ARG A 403 9.83 1.50 -1.44
N ILE A 404 9.75 1.95 -2.69
CA ILE A 404 10.68 2.90 -3.30
C ILE A 404 9.86 4.12 -3.72
N GLN A 405 10.30 5.30 -3.31
CA GLN A 405 9.78 6.58 -3.79
C GLN A 405 10.83 7.18 -4.73
N TYR A 406 10.40 7.58 -5.93
CA TYR A 406 11.23 8.31 -6.88
C TYR A 406 10.43 9.49 -7.44
N CYS A 407 10.89 10.71 -7.18
CA CYS A 407 10.14 11.94 -7.46
C CYS A 407 8.69 11.83 -6.95
N THR A 408 7.68 11.90 -7.81
CA THR A 408 6.27 11.74 -7.42
C THR A 408 5.78 10.29 -7.43
N GLN A 409 6.57 9.35 -7.93
CA GLN A 409 6.17 7.96 -8.16
C GLN A 409 6.32 7.08 -6.92
N GLU A 410 5.32 6.23 -6.71
CA GLU A 410 5.20 5.26 -5.64
C GLU A 410 5.39 3.85 -6.22
N ILE A 411 6.51 3.19 -5.89
CA ILE A 411 6.89 1.86 -6.40
C ILE A 411 6.88 0.84 -5.25
N ILE A 412 6.05 -0.19 -5.32
CA ILE A 412 6.09 -1.32 -4.35
C ILE A 412 6.85 -2.49 -4.98
N VAL A 413 7.81 -3.07 -4.26
CA VAL A 413 8.55 -4.26 -4.68
C VAL A 413 8.29 -5.42 -3.71
N PHE A 414 7.87 -6.57 -4.24
CA PHE A 414 7.57 -7.76 -3.45
C PHE A 414 8.03 -9.04 -4.16
N ARG A 415 8.98 -9.75 -3.55
CA ARG A 415 9.47 -11.07 -3.95
C ARG A 415 8.75 -12.17 -3.17
N GLU A 416 7.91 -12.93 -3.88
CA GLU A 416 7.17 -14.10 -3.37
C GLU A 416 6.72 -14.97 -4.56
N ASP A 417 6.63 -16.28 -4.37
CA ASP A 417 6.12 -17.21 -5.39
C ASP A 417 4.57 -17.26 -5.34
N LEU A 418 3.98 -16.06 -5.37
CA LEU A 418 2.62 -15.78 -4.93
C LEU A 418 1.56 -16.37 -5.86
N VAL A 419 1.75 -16.34 -7.17
CA VAL A 419 0.75 -16.86 -8.11
C VAL A 419 0.60 -18.37 -7.92
N ASN A 420 1.70 -19.07 -7.66
CA ASN A 420 1.67 -20.49 -7.30
C ASN A 420 0.99 -20.75 -5.95
N LYS A 421 1.12 -19.85 -4.96
CA LYS A 421 0.38 -19.94 -3.70
C LYS A 421 -1.11 -19.69 -3.90
N MET A 422 -1.49 -18.72 -4.72
CA MET A 422 -2.89 -18.38 -5.01
C MET A 422 -3.58 -19.49 -5.79
N CYS A 423 -3.03 -19.95 -6.92
CA CYS A 423 -3.61 -21.02 -7.72
C CYS A 423 -3.83 -22.34 -6.95
N ARG A 424 -3.01 -22.64 -5.92
CA ARG A 424 -3.21 -23.80 -5.03
C ARG A 424 -4.32 -23.63 -3.97
N ASN A 425 -4.76 -22.40 -3.70
CA ASN A 425 -5.78 -22.08 -2.70
C ASN A 425 -7.01 -21.40 -3.34
N CYS A 426 -7.15 -21.53 -4.66
CA CYS A 426 -8.31 -21.04 -5.41
C CYS A 426 -9.55 -21.89 -5.13
N VAL A 427 -10.64 -21.24 -4.74
CA VAL A 427 -11.99 -21.82 -4.54
C VAL A 427 -12.48 -22.49 -5.84
N ARG A 428 -12.16 -21.89 -6.99
CA ARG A 428 -12.30 -22.46 -8.33
C ARG A 428 -11.17 -21.97 -9.23
N PHE A 429 -10.81 -22.77 -10.24
CA PHE A 429 -9.96 -22.29 -11.32
C PHE A 429 -10.61 -21.09 -12.04
N PRO A 430 -9.82 -20.08 -12.44
CA PRO A 430 -10.33 -18.96 -13.23
C PRO A 430 -10.83 -19.42 -14.61
N SER A 431 -11.69 -18.62 -15.22
CA SER A 431 -12.17 -18.81 -16.59
C SER A 431 -11.02 -18.67 -17.60
N SER A 432 -10.90 -19.61 -18.55
CA SER A 432 -9.84 -19.62 -19.56
C SER A 432 -9.99 -18.58 -20.68
N ASN A 433 -10.77 -17.52 -20.45
CA ASN A 433 -11.01 -16.42 -21.38
C ASN A 433 -10.07 -15.22 -21.15
N LEU A 434 -9.29 -15.27 -20.07
CA LEU A 434 -8.31 -14.27 -19.65
C LEU A 434 -7.11 -15.02 -19.04
N ASP A 435 -5.93 -14.43 -19.09
CA ASP A 435 -4.70 -15.07 -18.65
C ASP A 435 -4.51 -14.98 -17.13
N ILE A 436 -3.74 -15.94 -16.58
CA ILE A 436 -3.47 -16.01 -15.13
C ILE A 436 -2.85 -14.71 -14.57
N PRO A 437 -1.91 -14.03 -15.26
CA PRO A 437 -1.46 -12.68 -14.88
C PRO A 437 -2.60 -11.69 -14.69
N SER A 438 -3.46 -11.45 -15.68
CA SER A 438 -4.54 -10.46 -15.54
C SER A 438 -5.55 -10.83 -14.45
N HIS A 439 -5.85 -12.12 -14.27
CA HIS A 439 -6.62 -12.62 -13.12
C HIS A 439 -5.94 -12.32 -11.77
N PHE A 440 -4.62 -12.53 -11.68
CA PHE A 440 -3.81 -12.25 -10.50
C PHE A 440 -3.73 -10.75 -10.18
N VAL A 441 -3.37 -9.93 -11.17
CA VAL A 441 -3.27 -8.47 -11.11
C VAL A 441 -4.58 -7.86 -10.58
N LYS A 442 -5.70 -8.21 -11.21
CA LYS A 442 -7.02 -7.74 -10.76
C LYS A 442 -7.31 -8.14 -9.32
N THR A 443 -6.87 -9.32 -8.90
CA THR A 443 -7.03 -9.77 -7.50
C THR A 443 -6.22 -8.91 -6.54
N ILE A 444 -4.91 -8.74 -6.73
CA ILE A 444 -4.08 -7.96 -5.79
C ILE A 444 -4.57 -6.52 -5.66
N LEU A 445 -4.94 -5.89 -6.79
CA LEU A 445 -5.44 -4.51 -6.80
C LEU A 445 -6.84 -4.39 -6.16
N SER A 446 -7.76 -5.30 -6.46
CA SER A 446 -9.10 -5.28 -5.83
C SER A 446 -9.07 -5.71 -4.35
N GLN A 447 -8.16 -6.58 -3.93
CA GLN A 447 -7.94 -6.87 -2.50
C GLN A 447 -7.16 -5.75 -1.79
N GLY A 448 -6.48 -4.86 -2.51
CA GLY A 448 -5.71 -3.75 -1.94
C GLY A 448 -4.58 -4.20 -1.02
N HIS A 449 -4.05 -5.42 -1.22
CA HIS A 449 -3.20 -6.12 -0.27
C HIS A 449 -2.37 -7.21 -0.95
N LEU A 450 -1.09 -7.33 -0.59
CA LEU A 450 -0.12 -8.22 -1.27
C LEU A 450 -0.35 -9.71 -1.01
N THR A 451 -0.95 -10.09 0.12
CA THR A 451 -1.16 -11.50 0.51
C THR A 451 -2.62 -11.79 0.90
N PRO A 452 -3.56 -11.78 -0.07
CA PRO A 452 -4.98 -12.08 0.18
C PRO A 452 -5.22 -13.59 0.32
N LEU A 453 -4.48 -14.19 1.25
CA LEU A 453 -4.39 -15.63 1.50
C LEU A 453 -4.45 -15.90 3.01
N PRO A 454 -4.80 -17.13 3.43
CA PRO A 454 -4.82 -17.51 4.83
C PRO A 454 -3.44 -17.45 5.49
N LEU A 455 -3.40 -17.18 6.79
CA LEU A 455 -2.15 -17.08 7.57
C LEU A 455 -1.31 -18.38 7.62
N TYR A 456 -1.89 -19.53 7.25
CA TYR A 456 -1.13 -20.79 7.12
C TYR A 456 -0.49 -20.98 5.72
N VAL A 457 -0.91 -20.19 4.72
CA VAL A 457 -0.32 -20.15 3.36
C VAL A 457 0.71 -19.03 3.24
N CYS A 458 0.38 -17.87 3.79
CA CYS A 458 1.24 -16.70 3.90
C CYS A 458 1.26 -16.22 5.36
N PRO A 459 2.21 -16.70 6.19
CA PRO A 459 2.38 -16.22 7.55
C PRO A 459 2.74 -14.72 7.58
N VAL A 460 2.04 -13.96 8.42
CA VAL A 460 2.25 -12.52 8.62
C VAL A 460 2.38 -12.22 10.12
N TYR A 461 3.31 -11.35 10.51
CA TYR A 461 3.34 -10.77 11.86
C TYR A 461 2.09 -9.91 12.07
N TRP A 462 1.16 -10.34 12.93
CA TRP A 462 -0.24 -9.88 12.87
C TRP A 462 -0.40 -8.36 12.96
N ALA A 463 0.37 -7.69 13.83
CA ALA A 463 0.30 -6.24 14.01
C ALA A 463 0.96 -5.43 12.87
N TYR A 464 1.68 -6.07 11.94
CA TYR A 464 2.36 -5.46 10.79
C TYR A 464 1.66 -5.72 9.45
N ASP A 465 0.45 -6.29 9.42
CA ASP A 465 -0.27 -6.56 8.17
C ASP A 465 -0.51 -5.31 7.32
N PHE A 466 -0.64 -4.14 7.95
CA PHE A 466 -0.76 -2.84 7.29
C PHE A 466 0.42 -2.51 6.35
N ALA A 467 1.61 -3.07 6.60
CA ALA A 467 2.79 -2.89 5.76
C ALA A 467 2.68 -3.64 4.41
N LEU A 468 1.81 -4.65 4.33
CA LEU A 468 1.54 -5.44 3.12
C LEU A 468 0.39 -4.84 2.27
N ARG A 469 -0.09 -3.65 2.63
CA ARG A 469 -1.22 -2.96 1.99
C ARG A 469 -0.82 -2.28 0.66
N VAL A 470 -1.60 -2.54 -0.38
CA VAL A 470 -1.55 -1.96 -1.73
C VAL A 470 -2.68 -0.93 -1.89
N TYR A 471 -2.83 -0.07 -0.88
CA TYR A 471 -3.85 0.98 -0.82
C TYR A 471 -3.30 2.17 0.00
N PRO A 472 -3.21 3.40 -0.56
CA PRO A 472 -3.53 3.79 -1.94
C PRO A 472 -2.74 2.99 -2.99
N VAL A 473 -3.25 2.92 -4.22
CA VAL A 473 -2.68 2.06 -5.25
C VAL A 473 -1.43 2.71 -5.88
N PRO A 474 -0.23 2.07 -5.80
CA PRO A 474 1.03 2.59 -6.34
C PRO A 474 0.99 2.71 -7.86
N ASP A 475 1.99 3.36 -8.46
CA ASP A 475 2.06 3.55 -9.92
C ASP A 475 2.71 2.33 -10.60
N LEU A 476 3.69 1.74 -9.92
CA LEU A 476 4.35 0.49 -10.29
C LEU A 476 4.28 -0.50 -9.12
N LEU A 477 3.87 -1.73 -9.40
CA LEU A 477 3.87 -2.84 -8.44
C LEU A 477 4.70 -4.00 -9.00
N VAL A 478 5.94 -4.13 -8.55
CA VAL A 478 6.86 -5.18 -8.99
C VAL A 478 6.61 -6.44 -8.16
N ILE A 479 5.93 -7.42 -8.77
CA ILE A 479 5.80 -8.77 -8.20
C ILE A 479 6.88 -9.66 -8.82
N ALA A 480 7.88 -9.98 -8.01
CA ALA A 480 8.96 -10.89 -8.37
C ALA A 480 8.54 -12.33 -8.03
N ASP A 481 8.16 -13.12 -9.05
CA ASP A 481 7.68 -14.51 -8.95
C ASP A 481 8.43 -15.42 -9.93
N LYS A 482 8.72 -16.67 -9.50
CA LYS A 482 9.34 -17.72 -10.33
C LYS A 482 8.51 -18.10 -11.56
N ALA A 483 7.17 -17.98 -11.50
CA ALA A 483 6.28 -18.36 -12.59
C ALA A 483 6.38 -17.45 -13.82
N LEU A 484 6.25 -18.03 -15.03
CA LEU A 484 6.57 -17.36 -16.30
C LEU A 484 5.44 -16.44 -16.78
N PHE A 485 5.60 -15.14 -16.51
CA PHE A 485 4.66 -14.09 -16.93
C PHE A 485 5.35 -12.92 -17.61
N GLN A 486 4.57 -12.17 -18.41
CA GLN A 486 4.95 -10.92 -19.05
C GLN A 486 4.37 -9.73 -18.26
N GLU A 487 4.81 -8.52 -18.59
CA GLU A 487 4.24 -7.26 -18.10
C GLU A 487 2.73 -7.14 -18.38
N VAL A 488 1.99 -6.60 -17.41
CA VAL A 488 0.54 -6.32 -17.51
C VAL A 488 0.28 -4.88 -17.07
N ASP A 489 -0.40 -4.11 -17.93
CA ASP A 489 -1.05 -2.85 -17.55
C ASP A 489 -2.50 -3.12 -17.12
N PHE A 490 -2.91 -2.60 -15.96
CA PHE A 490 -4.29 -2.61 -15.52
C PHE A 490 -4.70 -1.23 -14.96
N HIS A 491 -5.39 -0.44 -15.78
CA HIS A 491 -5.76 0.97 -15.53
C HIS A 491 -4.55 1.91 -15.38
N SER A 492 -3.62 1.87 -16.34
CA SER A 492 -2.40 2.71 -16.39
C SER A 492 -1.52 2.51 -15.16
N LYS A 493 -1.32 1.23 -14.81
CA LYS A 493 -0.52 0.75 -13.67
C LYS A 493 0.20 -0.51 -14.08
N PHE A 494 1.52 -0.42 -14.09
CA PHE A 494 2.38 -1.50 -14.53
C PHE A 494 2.59 -2.52 -13.41
N ILE A 495 2.44 -3.80 -13.73
CA ILE A 495 2.98 -4.90 -12.95
C ILE A 495 4.07 -5.56 -13.77
N ILE A 496 5.28 -5.08 -13.54
CA ILE A 496 6.50 -5.59 -14.18
C ILE A 496 6.97 -6.80 -13.39
N ARG A 497 7.09 -7.94 -14.07
CA ARG A 497 7.85 -9.08 -13.58
C ARG A 497 9.32 -8.88 -13.95
N PRO A 498 10.26 -8.94 -12.99
CA PRO A 498 11.69 -8.91 -13.30
C PRO A 498 12.11 -10.05 -14.23
N ILE A 499 13.11 -9.81 -15.08
CA ILE A 499 13.71 -10.88 -15.87
C ILE A 499 14.41 -11.84 -14.90
N ARG A 500 14.11 -13.12 -15.02
CA ARG A 500 14.85 -14.21 -14.38
C ARG A 500 16.05 -14.54 -15.27
N GLN A 501 17.24 -14.54 -14.68
CA GLN A 501 18.48 -15.01 -15.33
C GLN A 501 18.64 -16.52 -15.18
#